data_AF-A0A535HP58-F1
#
_entry.id   AF-A0A535HP58-F1
#
_cell.length_a   1.000
_cell.length_b   1.000
_cell.length_c   1.000
_cell.angle_alpha   90.00
_cell.angle_beta   90.00
_cell.angle_gamma   90.00
#
_symmetry.space_group_name_H-M   'P 1'
#
loop_
_entity.id
_entity.type
_entity.pdbx_description
1 polymer ?
#
loop_
_entity_poly.entity_id
_entity_poly.type
_entity_poly.pdbx_seq_one_letter_code
_entity_poly.pdbx_strand_id
1 'polypeptide(L)'
;MVNPLLELKKAGQSVWLDFIRRDLMTGGELQRLINQDGLAGVTANPAIFEKAISHGSEYDGTIARLAGRSTKEIYEAIAFEDVGM
;
A
#
# COMPACT_ATOMS: atom_id res chain seq x y z
N MET A 1 -20.10 10.51 -17.25
CA MET A 1 -20.55 10.16 -15.88
C MET A 1 -19.63 10.88 -14.90
N VAL A 2 -20.16 11.35 -13.77
CA VAL A 2 -19.35 12.06 -12.76
C VAL A 2 -18.65 11.03 -11.86
N ASN A 3 -17.39 11.28 -11.45
CA ASN A 3 -16.67 10.42 -10.51
C ASN A 3 -17.23 10.61 -9.09
N PRO A 4 -17.88 9.60 -8.49
CA PRO A 4 -18.49 9.73 -7.16
C PRO A 4 -17.49 10.07 -6.05
N LEU A 5 -16.22 9.64 -6.19
CA LEU A 5 -15.18 9.93 -5.19
C LEU A 5 -14.81 11.42 -5.17
N LEU A 6 -14.82 12.07 -6.33
CA LEU A 6 -14.60 13.51 -6.42
C LEU A 6 -15.79 14.30 -5.87
N GLU A 7 -17.01 13.79 -5.96
CA GLU A 7 -18.18 14.42 -5.33
C GLU A 7 -18.14 14.33 -3.80
N LEU A 8 -17.68 13.19 -3.23
CA LEU A 8 -17.42 13.08 -1.79
C LEU A 8 -16.40 14.13 -1.32
N LYS A 9 -15.34 14.34 -2.10
CA LYS A 9 -14.34 15.37 -1.80
C LYS A 9 -14.93 16.78 -1.80
N LYS A 10 -15.83 17.11 -2.74
CA LYS A 10 -16.56 18.39 -2.74
C LYS A 10 -17.47 18.56 -1.53
N ALA A 11 -18.01 17.46 -1.00
CA ALA A 11 -18.78 17.44 0.24
C ALA A 11 -17.91 17.51 1.52
N GLY A 12 -16.59 17.61 1.39
CA GLY A 12 -15.66 17.68 2.52
C GLY A 12 -15.23 16.31 3.09
N GLN A 13 -15.58 15.20 2.44
CA GLN A 13 -15.18 13.86 2.85
C GLN A 13 -13.90 13.42 2.14
N SER A 14 -12.90 13.01 2.91
CA SER A 14 -11.66 12.41 2.39
C SER A 14 -11.82 10.89 2.26
N VAL A 15 -11.49 10.35 1.09
CA VAL A 15 -11.50 8.90 0.82
C VAL A 15 -10.10 8.34 0.99
N TRP A 16 -10.01 7.22 1.72
CA TRP A 16 -8.76 6.49 1.97
C TRP A 16 -8.90 5.07 1.41
N LEU A 17 -7.78 4.50 0.96
CA LEU A 17 -7.73 3.15 0.43
C LEU A 17 -7.24 2.19 1.52
N ASP A 18 -8.08 1.21 1.85
CA ASP A 18 -7.76 0.19 2.86
C ASP A 18 -6.98 -0.98 2.27
N PHE A 19 -5.85 -0.66 1.65
CA PHE A 19 -4.98 -1.61 0.98
C PHE A 19 -3.61 -1.00 0.70
N ILE A 20 -2.55 -1.80 0.87
CA ILE A 20 -1.20 -1.46 0.42
C ILE A 20 -0.48 -2.71 -0.09
N ARG A 21 0.27 -2.53 -1.17
CA ARG A 21 1.23 -3.50 -1.73
C ARG A 21 2.32 -2.73 -2.46
N ARG A 22 3.50 -3.33 -2.60
CA ARG A 22 4.68 -2.65 -3.13
C ARG A 22 4.55 -2.16 -4.58
N ASP A 23 3.87 -2.90 -5.44
CA ASP A 23 3.60 -2.51 -6.83
C ASP A 23 2.59 -1.35 -6.93
N LEU A 24 1.66 -1.20 -5.98
CA LEU A 24 0.78 -0.03 -5.91
C LEU A 24 1.61 1.27 -5.75
N MET A 25 2.68 1.21 -4.93
CA MET A 25 3.59 2.33 -4.68
C MET A 25 4.55 2.58 -5.85
N THR A 26 5.15 1.52 -6.39
CA THR A 26 6.22 1.60 -7.40
C THR A 26 5.72 1.64 -8.85
N GLY A 27 4.51 1.15 -9.10
CA GLY A 27 3.91 1.01 -10.43
C GLY A 27 3.10 2.22 -10.91
N GLY A 28 3.06 3.31 -10.15
CA GLY A 28 2.35 4.55 -10.52
C GLY A 28 0.82 4.49 -10.36
N GLU A 29 0.26 3.34 -9.99
CA GLU A 29 -1.18 3.18 -9.74
C GLU A 29 -1.65 4.07 -8.58
N LEU A 30 -0.89 4.17 -7.48
CA LEU A 30 -1.23 5.07 -6.39
C LEU A 30 -1.32 6.53 -6.86
N GLN A 31 -0.34 6.98 -7.65
CA GLN A 31 -0.33 8.35 -8.17
C GLN A 31 -1.54 8.60 -9.10
N ARG A 32 -1.93 7.59 -9.88
CA ARG A 32 -3.14 7.64 -10.71
C ARG A 32 -4.39 7.82 -9.84
N LEU A 33 -4.56 7.03 -8.78
CA LEU A 33 -5.69 7.11 -7.86
C LEU A 33 -5.76 8.49 -7.16
N ILE A 34 -4.61 9.03 -6.74
CA ILE A 34 -4.56 10.38 -6.16
C ILE A 34 -5.05 11.42 -7.19
N ASN A 35 -4.52 11.37 -8.41
CA ASN A 35 -4.77 12.38 -9.43
C ASN A 35 -6.19 12.31 -10.02
N GLN A 36 -6.72 11.09 -10.24
CA GLN A 36 -7.97 10.87 -10.95
C GLN A 36 -9.16 10.69 -10.02
N ASP A 37 -8.94 10.08 -8.85
CA ASP A 37 -9.99 9.68 -7.92
C ASP A 37 -9.97 10.51 -6.62
N GLY A 38 -8.98 11.39 -6.47
CA GLY A 38 -8.87 12.27 -5.31
C GLY A 38 -8.54 11.54 -4.01
N LEU A 39 -7.92 10.35 -4.12
CA LEU A 39 -7.50 9.54 -2.98
C LEU A 39 -6.62 10.38 -2.03
N ALA A 40 -6.97 10.36 -0.74
CA ALA A 40 -6.36 11.22 0.27
C ALA A 40 -5.40 10.49 1.21
N GLY A 41 -5.38 9.15 1.19
CA GLY A 41 -4.52 8.35 2.04
C GLY A 41 -4.67 6.86 1.77
N VAL A 42 -3.76 6.09 2.39
CA VAL A 42 -3.77 4.62 2.42
C VAL A 42 -3.68 4.17 3.87
N THR A 43 -4.26 3.02 4.19
CA THR A 43 -4.07 2.36 5.49
C THR A 43 -3.34 1.04 5.32
N ALA A 44 -2.49 0.74 6.30
CA ALA A 44 -1.79 -0.53 6.42
C ALA A 44 -2.06 -1.11 7.80
N ASN A 45 -2.27 -2.42 7.85
CA ASN A 45 -2.39 -3.18 9.09
C ASN A 45 -1.75 -4.58 8.87
N PRO A 46 -1.51 -5.37 9.93
CA PRO A 46 -0.85 -6.67 9.78
C PRO A 46 -1.56 -7.63 8.82
N ALA A 47 -2.89 -7.62 8.75
CA ALA A 47 -3.64 -8.49 7.83
C ALA A 47 -3.51 -8.05 6.36
N ILE A 48 -3.37 -6.74 6.09
CA ILE A 48 -3.09 -6.24 4.74
C ILE A 48 -1.69 -6.69 4.29
N PHE A 49 -0.68 -6.57 5.15
CA PHE A 49 0.67 -7.05 4.84
C PHE A 49 0.72 -8.56 4.67
N GLU A 50 0.02 -9.34 5.49
CA GLU A 50 -0.06 -10.79 5.34
C GLU A 50 -0.58 -11.18 3.95
N LYS A 51 -1.66 -10.53 3.48
CA LYS A 51 -2.18 -10.73 2.12
C LYS A 51 -1.19 -10.29 1.04
N ALA A 52 -0.60 -9.10 1.16
CA ALA A 52 0.33 -8.58 0.18
C ALA A 52 1.60 -9.43 0.05
N ILE A 53 2.13 -9.93 1.17
CA ILE A 53 3.32 -10.79 1.20
C ILE A 53 3.02 -12.20 0.69
N SER A 54 1.84 -12.75 0.99
CA SER A 54 1.47 -14.10 0.57
C SER A 54 0.95 -14.20 -0.87
N HIS A 55 0.48 -13.10 -1.45
CA HIS A 55 -0.11 -13.05 -2.79
C HIS A 55 0.75 -12.18 -3.71
N GLY A 56 1.85 -12.73 -4.20
CA GLY A 56 2.74 -12.04 -5.13
C GLY A 56 4.19 -12.48 -5.02
N SER A 57 5.08 -11.76 -5.69
CA SER A 57 6.55 -11.98 -5.67
C SER A 57 7.33 -10.70 -5.38
N GLU A 58 6.64 -9.59 -5.10
CA GLU A 58 7.20 -8.25 -4.90
C GLU A 58 8.12 -8.18 -3.67
N TYR A 59 7.92 -9.09 -2.73
CA TYR A 59 8.68 -9.17 -1.48
C TYR A 59 9.78 -10.23 -1.50
N ASP A 60 9.83 -11.10 -2.51
CA ASP A 60 10.79 -12.22 -2.60
C ASP A 60 12.25 -11.72 -2.51
N GLY A 61 12.55 -10.60 -3.16
CA GLY A 61 13.88 -9.99 -3.11
C GLY A 61 14.27 -9.51 -1.71
N THR A 62 13.35 -8.87 -0.98
CA THR A 62 13.59 -8.43 0.41
C THR A 62 13.72 -9.65 1.33
N ILE A 63 12.86 -10.66 1.17
CA ILE A 63 12.89 -11.91 1.96
C ILE A 63 14.20 -12.66 1.73
N ALA A 64 14.64 -12.82 0.48
CA ALA A 64 15.89 -13.48 0.15
C ALA A 64 17.11 -12.73 0.70
N ARG A 65 17.13 -11.40 0.60
CA ARG A 65 18.21 -10.55 1.13
C ARG A 65 18.32 -10.65 2.66
N LEU A 66 17.20 -10.83 3.36
CA LEU A 66 17.13 -10.90 4.82
C LEU A 66 17.06 -12.34 5.36
N ALA A 67 17.34 -13.34 4.50
CA ALA A 67 17.38 -14.73 4.92
C ALA A 67 18.31 -14.93 6.13
N GLY A 68 17.82 -15.63 7.16
CA GLY A 68 18.53 -15.84 8.43
C GLY A 68 18.20 -14.84 9.54
N ARG A 69 17.41 -13.79 9.25
CA ARG A 69 16.76 -12.95 10.28
C ARG A 69 15.49 -13.62 10.81
N SER A 70 14.98 -13.13 11.93
CA SER A 70 13.67 -13.55 12.44
C SER A 70 12.54 -13.11 11.52
N THR A 71 11.43 -13.85 11.53
CA THR A 71 10.22 -13.49 10.76
C THR A 71 9.71 -12.09 11.09
N LYS A 72 9.82 -11.69 12.36
CA LYS A 72 9.45 -10.35 12.83
C LYS A 72 10.34 -9.27 12.19
N GLU A 73 11.66 -9.44 12.20
CA GLU A 73 12.58 -8.48 11.57
C GLU A 73 12.34 -8.35 10.06
N ILE A 74 12.06 -9.46 9.37
CA ILE A 74 11.73 -9.45 7.94
C ILE A 74 10.42 -8.69 7.69
N TYR A 75 9.38 -8.99 8.46
CA TYR A 75 8.09 -8.30 8.38
C TYR A 75 8.23 -6.79 8.65
N GLU A 76 8.94 -6.41 9.72
CA GLU A 76 9.15 -5.00 10.06
C GLU A 76 9.93 -4.29 8.96
N ALA A 77 10.98 -4.90 8.40
CA ALA A 77 11.71 -4.33 7.27
C ALA A 77 10.81 -4.07 6.06
N ILE A 78 9.95 -5.03 5.71
CA ILE A 78 8.97 -4.86 4.63
C ILE A 78 8.00 -3.71 4.94
N ALA A 79 7.44 -3.69 6.15
CA ALA A 79 6.46 -2.69 6.53
C ALA A 79 7.05 -1.27 6.57
N PHE A 80 8.27 -1.11 7.08
CA PHE A 80 8.97 0.18 7.10
C PHE A 80 9.39 0.63 5.70
N GLU A 81 9.87 -0.28 4.84
CA GLU A 81 10.18 0.05 3.43
C GLU A 81 8.95 0.60 2.68
N ASP A 82 7.76 0.05 2.96
CA ASP A 82 6.54 0.40 2.24
C ASP A 82 5.79 1.62 2.85
N VAL A 83 5.89 1.86 4.18
CA VAL A 83 5.10 2.91 4.90
C VAL A 83 5.96 4.01 5.52
N GLY A 84 7.18 3.69 5.96
CA GLY A 84 7.95 4.47 6.92
C GLY A 84 8.92 5.51 6.35
N MET A 85 8.63 6.10 5.18
CA MET A 85 9.47 7.19 4.65
C MET A 85 9.54 8.41 5.59
#